data_AF-A0A0F0C853-F1
#
_entry.id   AF-A0A0F0C853-F1
#
_cell.length_a   1.000
_cell.length_b   1.000
_cell.length_c   1.000
_cell.angle_alpha   90.00
_cell.angle_beta   90.00
_cell.angle_gamma   90.00
#
_symmetry.space_group_name_H-M   'P 1'
#
loop_
_entity.id
_entity.type
_entity.pdbx_description
1 polymer ?
#
loop_
_entity_poly.entity_id
_entity_poly.type
_entity_poly.pdbx_seq_one_letter_code
_entity_poly.pdbx_strand_id
1 'polypeptide(L)'
;MSRKTMTPSVKSAIGIAVMAVMSLAVIAVSNPLYHAMKGPITTNQPEVPLADGTYVYEVPEPDSKGYKDRTTITVSNGIIVSCVWDSFDAEGNGKQKLSMDGQYVMTDNGPTWKAQADSVGKYVIEHQKVEGLANQEGYATDAISTVSINVYPFINGVEECLKQAAE
;
A
#
# COMPACT_ATOMS: atom_id res chain seq x y z
N MET A 1 40.06 -30.03 -10.84
CA MET A 1 38.63 -29.66 -10.88
C MET A 1 38.41 -28.52 -9.91
N SER A 2 38.24 -27.28 -10.41
CA SER A 2 38.00 -26.10 -9.56
C SER A 2 36.58 -25.60 -9.82
N ARG A 3 35.72 -25.64 -8.80
CA ARG A 3 34.33 -25.15 -8.87
C ARG A 3 34.37 -23.62 -8.92
N LYS A 4 33.98 -23.03 -10.05
CA LYS A 4 33.72 -21.59 -10.15
C LYS A 4 32.51 -21.24 -9.29
N THR A 5 32.74 -20.50 -8.21
CA THR A 5 31.72 -19.77 -7.47
C THR A 5 31.12 -18.71 -8.40
N MET A 6 29.83 -18.80 -8.69
CA MET A 6 29.11 -17.74 -9.41
C MET A 6 28.90 -16.54 -8.50
N THR A 7 29.26 -15.35 -8.96
CA THR A 7 28.90 -14.07 -8.35
C THR A 7 27.41 -13.77 -8.56
N PRO A 8 26.68 -13.20 -7.58
CA PRO A 8 25.28 -12.82 -7.76
C PRO A 8 25.13 -11.78 -8.87
N SER A 9 24.16 -11.99 -9.75
CA SER A 9 23.93 -11.19 -10.96
C SER A 9 23.51 -9.75 -10.64
N VAL A 10 24.33 -8.78 -11.06
CA VAL A 10 24.03 -7.33 -11.13
C VAL A 10 22.75 -7.02 -11.92
N LYS A 11 22.23 -7.99 -12.69
CA LYS A 11 20.99 -7.88 -13.50
C LYS A 11 19.71 -7.79 -12.66
N SER A 12 19.70 -8.22 -11.40
CA SER A 12 18.48 -8.21 -10.57
C SER A 12 18.21 -6.84 -9.92
N ALA A 13 19.25 -6.08 -9.59
CA ALA A 13 19.12 -4.78 -8.92
C ALA A 13 18.68 -3.66 -9.89
N ILE A 14 19.18 -3.70 -11.13
CA ILE A 14 18.83 -2.70 -12.16
C ILE A 14 17.36 -2.85 -12.59
N GLY A 15 16.84 -4.09 -12.65
CA GLY A 15 15.42 -4.34 -12.96
C GLY A 15 14.47 -3.78 -11.90
N ILE A 16 14.81 -3.89 -10.62
CA ILE A 16 13.99 -3.38 -9.51
C ILE A 16 14.03 -1.85 -9.45
N ALA A 17 15.21 -1.24 -9.64
CA ALA A 17 15.35 0.21 -9.67
C ALA A 17 14.65 0.84 -10.89
N VAL A 18 14.76 0.23 -12.08
CA VAL A 18 14.07 0.74 -13.28
C VAL A 18 12.55 0.56 -13.18
N MET A 19 12.06 -0.52 -12.55
CA MET A 19 10.63 -0.72 -12.32
C MET A 19 10.06 0.23 -11.26
N ALA A 20 10.79 0.51 -10.17
CA ALA A 20 10.37 1.50 -9.17
C ALA A 20 10.37 2.93 -9.75
N VAL A 21 11.37 3.28 -10.55
CA VAL A 21 11.47 4.61 -11.18
C VAL A 21 10.47 4.77 -12.34
N MET A 22 10.21 3.73 -13.14
CA MET A 22 9.17 3.77 -14.18
C MET A 22 7.76 3.79 -13.58
N SER A 23 7.54 3.14 -12.43
CA SER A 23 6.25 3.20 -11.72
C SER A 23 6.01 4.59 -11.11
N LEU A 24 7.04 5.21 -10.53
CA LEU A 24 6.95 6.58 -10.00
C LEU A 24 6.86 7.64 -11.12
N ALA A 25 7.55 7.44 -12.26
CA ALA A 25 7.51 8.35 -13.40
C ALA A 25 6.16 8.31 -14.14
N VAL A 26 5.49 7.15 -14.20
CA VAL A 26 4.13 7.05 -14.74
C VAL A 26 3.14 7.81 -13.85
N ILE A 27 3.28 7.78 -12.53
CA ILE A 27 2.40 8.49 -11.58
C ILE A 27 2.63 10.01 -11.60
N ALA A 28 3.89 10.47 -11.70
CA ALA A 28 4.22 11.90 -11.62
C ALA A 28 3.83 12.70 -12.88
N VAL A 29 3.82 12.07 -14.07
CA VAL A 29 3.39 12.75 -15.32
C VAL A 29 1.91 12.54 -15.59
N SER A 30 1.28 11.51 -15.03
CA SER A 30 -0.14 11.24 -15.27
C SER A 30 -1.10 12.14 -14.51
N ASN A 31 -0.77 12.62 -13.31
CA ASN A 31 -1.82 13.08 -12.39
C ASN A 31 -2.68 14.27 -12.86
N PRO A 32 -2.16 15.39 -13.40
CA PRO A 32 -3.03 16.48 -13.86
C PRO A 32 -3.89 16.08 -15.08
N LEU A 33 -3.33 15.29 -16.00
CA LEU A 33 -4.01 14.87 -17.23
C LEU A 33 -5.00 13.71 -16.99
N TYR A 34 -4.64 12.76 -16.12
CA TYR A 34 -5.49 11.63 -15.72
C TYR A 34 -6.72 12.11 -14.97
N HIS A 35 -6.57 13.11 -14.08
CA HIS A 35 -7.69 13.69 -13.34
C HIS A 35 -8.61 14.52 -14.25
N ALA A 36 -8.05 15.29 -15.19
CA ALA A 36 -8.81 16.03 -16.19
C ALA A 36 -9.64 15.13 -17.13
N MET A 37 -9.16 13.91 -17.43
CA MET A 37 -9.83 12.98 -18.34
C MET A 37 -10.87 12.06 -17.67
N LYS A 38 -10.72 11.75 -16.37
CA LYS A 38 -11.60 10.78 -15.68
C LYS A 38 -12.50 11.38 -14.60
N GLY A 39 -12.35 12.67 -14.30
CA GLY A 39 -13.03 13.28 -13.16
C GLY A 39 -12.39 12.89 -11.83
N PRO A 40 -12.88 13.44 -10.71
CA PRO A 40 -12.30 13.21 -9.41
C PRO A 40 -12.48 11.75 -8.96
N ILE A 41 -11.42 11.15 -8.39
CA ILE A 41 -11.44 9.76 -7.89
C ILE A 41 -12.48 9.59 -6.76
N THR A 42 -12.70 10.66 -5.99
CA THR A 42 -13.80 10.81 -5.02
C THR A 42 -14.21 12.28 -4.98
N THR A 43 -15.46 12.56 -4.62
CA THR A 43 -15.91 13.93 -4.30
C THR A 43 -15.77 14.27 -2.82
N ASN A 44 -15.44 13.28 -1.98
CA ASN A 44 -15.20 13.51 -0.56
C ASN A 44 -13.89 14.30 -0.37
N GLN A 45 -13.81 15.01 0.75
CA GLN A 45 -12.65 15.81 1.13
C GLN A 45 -12.23 15.41 2.55
N PRO A 46 -10.93 15.45 2.87
CA PRO A 46 -10.48 15.35 4.24
C PRO A 46 -11.00 16.56 5.05
N GLU A 47 -11.10 16.41 6.37
CA GLU A 47 -11.58 17.49 7.25
C GLU A 47 -10.68 18.74 7.20
N VAL A 48 -9.38 18.52 7.01
CA VAL A 48 -8.37 19.55 6.77
C VAL A 48 -7.66 19.23 5.45
N PRO A 49 -7.41 20.22 4.57
CA PRO A 49 -6.62 20.00 3.37
C PRO A 49 -5.23 19.45 3.71
N LEU A 50 -4.80 18.41 2.99
CA LEU A 50 -3.49 17.77 3.18
C LEU A 50 -2.43 18.44 2.28
N ALA A 51 -1.18 18.47 2.71
CA ALA A 51 -0.07 18.90 1.86
C ALA A 51 0.17 17.87 0.75
N ASP A 52 0.29 18.35 -0.49
CA ASP A 52 0.59 17.50 -1.65
C ASP A 52 1.95 16.82 -1.48
N GLY A 53 2.02 15.51 -1.73
CA GLY A 53 3.24 14.75 -1.48
C GLY A 53 3.03 13.24 -1.52
N THR A 54 4.11 12.51 -1.27
CA THR A 54 4.07 11.06 -1.02
C THR A 54 4.62 10.79 0.37
N TYR A 55 3.81 10.14 1.18
CA TYR A 55 4.06 9.86 2.59
C TYR A 55 4.18 8.35 2.77
N VAL A 56 5.18 7.94 3.54
CA VAL A 56 5.46 6.52 3.77
C VAL A 56 5.60 6.31 5.26
N TYR A 57 4.88 5.32 5.77
CA TYR A 57 5.07 4.81 7.12
C TYR A 57 5.39 3.33 7.06
N GLU A 58 6.45 2.93 7.74
CA GLU A 58 6.82 1.52 7.93
C GLU A 58 6.91 1.27 9.44
N VAL A 59 6.28 0.18 9.90
CA VAL A 59 6.35 -0.22 11.31
C VAL A 59 7.82 -0.46 11.69
N PRO A 60 8.31 0.03 12.85
CA PRO A 60 9.72 -0.09 13.21
C PRO A 60 10.15 -1.55 13.38
N GLU A 61 9.32 -2.36 14.03
CA GLU A 61 9.59 -3.75 14.37
C GLU A 61 8.73 -4.72 13.55
N PRO A 62 9.26 -5.87 13.14
CA PRO A 62 8.48 -6.89 12.44
C PRO A 62 7.45 -7.55 13.35
N ASP A 63 6.40 -8.10 12.75
CA ASP A 63 5.43 -8.96 13.42
C ASP A 63 6.05 -10.31 13.85
N SER A 64 5.27 -11.14 14.54
CA SER A 64 5.71 -12.47 14.99
C SER A 64 6.06 -13.44 13.85
N LYS A 65 5.71 -13.11 12.60
CA LYS A 65 6.03 -13.87 11.39
C LYS A 65 7.20 -13.25 10.60
N GLY A 66 7.84 -12.21 11.12
CA GLY A 66 8.99 -11.55 10.50
C GLY A 66 8.63 -10.53 9.41
N TYR A 67 7.36 -10.09 9.33
CA TYR A 67 6.93 -9.11 8.34
C TYR A 67 6.81 -7.70 8.91
N LYS A 68 7.20 -6.71 8.13
CA LYS A 68 7.03 -5.28 8.44
C LYS A 68 5.97 -4.66 7.53
N ASP A 69 4.90 -4.15 8.13
CA ASP A 69 3.87 -3.44 7.39
C ASP A 69 4.37 -2.06 6.94
N ARG A 70 4.06 -1.71 5.70
CA ARG A 70 4.34 -0.40 5.10
C ARG A 70 3.10 0.13 4.40
N THR A 71 2.72 1.34 4.77
CA THR A 71 1.67 2.12 4.12
C THR A 71 2.30 3.25 3.33
N THR A 72 1.80 3.50 2.12
CA THR A 72 2.22 4.60 1.26
C THR A 72 0.99 5.35 0.77
N ILE A 73 0.96 6.66 1.04
CA ILE A 73 -0.12 7.56 0.63
C ILE A 73 0.43 8.60 -0.32
N THR A 74 -0.31 8.89 -1.39
CA THR A 74 -0.05 10.05 -2.26
C THR A 74 -1.20 11.03 -2.13
N VAL A 75 -0.86 12.28 -1.83
CA VAL A 75 -1.78 13.42 -1.77
C VAL A 75 -1.55 14.30 -2.99
N SER A 76 -2.64 14.71 -3.64
CA SER A 76 -2.61 15.69 -4.73
C SER A 76 -3.87 16.53 -4.69
N ASN A 77 -3.72 17.85 -4.86
CA ASN A 77 -4.78 18.84 -4.70
C ASN A 77 -5.50 18.71 -3.33
N GLY A 78 -4.73 18.45 -2.27
CA GLY A 78 -5.26 18.37 -0.91
C GLY A 78 -6.06 17.10 -0.58
N ILE A 79 -6.13 16.11 -1.49
CA ILE A 79 -6.83 14.84 -1.29
C ILE A 79 -5.91 13.63 -1.49
N ILE A 80 -6.23 12.53 -0.81
CA ILE A 80 -5.61 11.22 -0.99
C ILE A 80 -6.02 10.68 -2.37
N VAL A 81 -5.04 10.52 -3.27
CA VAL A 81 -5.24 9.97 -4.62
C VAL A 81 -4.67 8.56 -4.80
N SER A 82 -3.82 8.13 -3.85
CA SER A 82 -3.31 6.76 -3.78
C SER A 82 -3.11 6.35 -2.32
N CYS A 83 -3.41 5.09 -2.01
CA CYS A 83 -3.21 4.48 -0.71
C CYS A 83 -2.86 3.00 -0.92
N VAL A 84 -1.63 2.62 -0.60
CA VAL A 84 -1.08 1.28 -0.82
C VAL A 84 -0.61 0.72 0.51
N TRP A 85 -1.00 -0.53 0.79
CA TRP A 85 -0.54 -1.28 1.95
C TRP A 85 0.14 -2.57 1.50
N ASP A 86 1.37 -2.78 1.94
CA ASP A 86 2.10 -4.03 1.75
C ASP A 86 2.85 -4.41 3.04
N SER A 87 3.33 -5.63 3.11
CA SER A 87 4.00 -6.20 4.28
C SER A 87 5.20 -6.99 3.79
N PHE A 88 6.40 -6.60 4.24
CA PHE A 88 7.67 -7.09 3.69
C PHE A 88 8.36 -8.05 4.66
N ASP A 89 8.85 -9.18 4.16
CA ASP A 89 9.74 -10.06 4.92
C ASP A 89 11.15 -9.46 5.07
N ALA A 90 12.04 -10.16 5.77
CA ALA A 90 13.42 -9.73 6.01
C ALA A 90 14.25 -9.62 4.72
N GLU A 91 13.86 -10.35 3.67
CA GLU A 91 14.47 -10.33 2.34
C GLU A 91 13.90 -9.22 1.43
N GLY A 92 12.86 -8.51 1.88
CA GLY A 92 12.20 -7.44 1.14
C GLY A 92 11.13 -7.91 0.14
N ASN A 93 10.65 -9.15 0.24
CA ASN A 93 9.52 -9.64 -0.55
C ASN A 93 8.20 -9.18 0.07
N GLY A 94 7.37 -8.52 -0.72
CA GLY A 94 6.05 -8.04 -0.29
C GLY A 94 4.96 -9.10 -0.37
N LYS A 95 4.09 -9.18 0.64
CA LYS A 95 2.90 -10.05 0.66
C LYS A 95 1.98 -9.81 -0.54
N GLN A 96 1.90 -8.59 -1.08
CA GLN A 96 1.14 -8.36 -2.31
C GLN A 96 1.66 -9.23 -3.47
N LYS A 97 2.97 -9.19 -3.73
CA LYS A 97 3.59 -9.96 -4.81
C LYS A 97 3.53 -11.46 -4.54
N LEU A 98 3.88 -11.87 -3.32
CA LEU A 98 3.85 -13.28 -2.93
C LEU A 98 2.44 -13.88 -3.04
N SER A 99 1.39 -13.14 -2.66
CA SER A 99 0.01 -13.62 -2.74
C SER A 99 -0.53 -13.67 -4.17
N MET A 100 -0.10 -12.75 -5.06
CA MET A 100 -0.39 -12.86 -6.49
C MET A 100 0.27 -14.07 -7.14
N ASP A 101 1.50 -14.37 -6.72
CA ASP A 101 2.29 -15.49 -7.26
C ASP A 101 1.89 -16.84 -6.62
N GLY A 102 0.89 -16.87 -5.73
CA GLY A 102 0.45 -18.07 -5.02
C GLY A 102 1.42 -18.58 -3.95
N GLN A 103 2.46 -17.82 -3.64
CA GLN A 103 3.47 -18.15 -2.63
C GLN A 103 3.05 -17.74 -1.21
N TYR A 104 2.03 -16.89 -1.09
CA TYR A 104 1.39 -16.53 0.17
C TYR A 104 -0.13 -16.73 0.07
N VAL A 105 -0.60 -17.91 0.46
CA VAL A 105 -2.02 -18.27 0.47
C VAL A 105 -2.56 -18.17 1.89
N MET A 106 -3.58 -17.32 2.06
CA MET A 106 -4.24 -17.13 3.34
C MET A 106 -5.34 -18.15 3.62
N THR A 107 -6.12 -18.44 2.58
CA THR A 107 -7.27 -19.34 2.60
C THR A 107 -7.40 -19.95 1.22
N ASP A 108 -7.86 -21.20 1.12
CA ASP A 108 -7.94 -21.90 -0.16
C ASP A 108 -8.96 -21.28 -1.13
N ASN A 109 -10.02 -20.66 -0.61
CA ASN A 109 -11.15 -20.14 -1.40
C ASN A 109 -11.48 -18.65 -1.15
N GLY A 110 -10.71 -17.96 -0.30
CA GLY A 110 -10.91 -16.53 0.02
C GLY A 110 -10.01 -15.61 -0.81
N PRO A 111 -10.20 -14.29 -0.68
CA PRO A 111 -9.42 -13.32 -1.45
C PRO A 111 -7.94 -13.36 -1.05
N THR A 112 -7.08 -13.09 -2.03
CA THR A 112 -5.63 -12.97 -1.80
C THR A 112 -5.34 -11.82 -0.84
N TRP A 113 -4.20 -11.87 -0.16
CA TRP A 113 -3.77 -10.78 0.71
C TRP A 113 -3.75 -9.44 -0.05
N LYS A 114 -3.26 -9.44 -1.29
CA LYS A 114 -3.31 -8.26 -2.17
C LYS A 114 -4.74 -7.74 -2.38
N ALA A 115 -5.69 -8.60 -2.75
CA ALA A 115 -7.06 -8.15 -3.03
C ALA A 115 -7.71 -7.51 -1.80
N GLN A 116 -7.41 -8.04 -0.61
CA GLN A 116 -7.87 -7.46 0.64
C GLN A 116 -7.16 -6.12 0.95
N ALA A 117 -5.84 -6.04 0.75
CA ALA A 117 -5.07 -4.80 0.94
C ALA A 117 -5.49 -3.69 -0.03
N ASP A 118 -5.75 -4.02 -1.30
CA ASP A 118 -6.30 -3.08 -2.29
C ASP A 118 -7.68 -2.57 -1.87
N SER A 119 -8.51 -3.43 -1.28
CA SER A 119 -9.88 -3.08 -0.86
C SER A 119 -9.87 -2.04 0.26
N VAL A 120 -9.00 -2.19 1.26
CA VAL A 120 -8.86 -1.19 2.35
C VAL A 120 -8.21 0.11 1.86
N GLY A 121 -7.25 0.04 0.95
CA GLY A 121 -6.65 1.22 0.32
C GLY A 121 -7.68 2.02 -0.48
N LYS A 122 -8.54 1.33 -1.24
CA LYS A 122 -9.64 1.95 -1.98
C LYS A 122 -10.65 2.61 -1.05
N TYR A 123 -11.00 1.99 0.07
CA TYR A 123 -11.88 2.60 1.07
C TYR A 123 -11.35 3.96 1.52
N VAL A 124 -10.07 4.04 1.88
CA VAL A 124 -9.44 5.29 2.35
C VAL A 124 -9.43 6.35 1.26
N ILE A 125 -9.15 5.99 0.01
CA ILE A 125 -9.23 6.92 -1.12
C ILE A 125 -10.66 7.44 -1.31
N GLU A 126 -11.67 6.58 -1.22
CA GLU A 126 -13.07 6.99 -1.40
C GLU A 126 -13.58 7.88 -0.26
N HIS A 127 -13.21 7.58 0.98
CA HIS A 127 -13.73 8.24 2.18
C HIS A 127 -12.84 9.36 2.72
N GLN A 128 -11.60 9.46 2.22
CA GLN A 128 -10.56 10.41 2.67
C GLN A 128 -10.20 10.28 4.16
N LYS A 129 -10.49 9.13 4.77
CA LYS A 129 -10.32 8.86 6.20
C LYS A 129 -10.40 7.36 6.52
N VAL A 130 -10.12 6.99 7.77
CA VAL A 130 -10.12 5.59 8.24
C VAL A 130 -11.34 5.22 9.11
N GLU A 131 -12.08 6.21 9.61
CA GLU A 131 -13.24 5.98 10.47
C GLU A 131 -14.32 5.19 9.73
N GLY A 132 -14.79 4.11 10.35
CA GLY A 132 -15.75 3.19 9.77
C GLY A 132 -15.12 2.03 8.99
N LEU A 133 -13.81 2.04 8.76
CA LEU A 133 -13.11 0.94 8.08
C LEU A 133 -13.14 -0.35 8.89
N ALA A 134 -12.89 -0.27 10.21
CA ALA A 134 -12.76 -1.42 11.10
C ALA A 134 -13.65 -1.32 12.34
N ASN A 135 -13.99 -2.48 12.90
CA ASN A 135 -14.62 -2.61 14.21
C ASN A 135 -13.59 -2.47 15.36
N GLN A 136 -14.04 -2.66 16.60
CA GLN A 136 -13.19 -2.58 17.81
C GLN A 136 -12.17 -3.72 17.95
N GLU A 137 -12.26 -4.75 17.10
CA GLU A 137 -11.31 -5.87 17.08
C GLU A 137 -10.30 -5.75 15.92
N GLY A 138 -10.41 -4.70 15.10
CA GLY A 138 -9.52 -4.43 13.97
C GLY A 138 -9.87 -5.20 12.71
N TYR A 139 -11.08 -5.73 12.61
CA TYR A 139 -11.58 -6.34 11.38
C TYR A 139 -12.47 -5.39 10.61
N ALA A 140 -12.40 -5.49 9.29
CA ALA A 140 -13.23 -4.73 8.37
C ALA A 140 -14.71 -4.77 8.74
N THR A 141 -15.38 -3.63 8.67
CA THR A 141 -16.84 -3.54 8.83
C THR A 141 -17.56 -4.03 7.55
N ASP A 142 -18.89 -4.08 7.59
CA ASP A 142 -19.73 -4.47 6.45
C ASP A 142 -19.50 -3.64 5.17
N ALA A 143 -18.88 -2.46 5.29
CA ALA A 143 -18.49 -1.64 4.15
C ALA A 143 -17.53 -2.36 3.17
N ILE A 144 -16.72 -3.29 3.68
CA ILE A 144 -15.76 -4.10 2.90
C ILE A 144 -15.71 -5.54 3.45
N SER A 145 -16.87 -6.19 3.54
CA SER A 145 -17.08 -7.52 4.15
C SER A 145 -16.26 -8.69 3.59
N THR A 146 -15.58 -8.51 2.46
CA THR A 146 -14.67 -9.53 1.89
C THR A 146 -13.28 -9.52 2.54
N VAL A 147 -12.95 -8.47 3.30
CA VAL A 147 -11.68 -8.34 4.01
C VAL A 147 -11.78 -9.06 5.35
N SER A 148 -10.92 -10.06 5.55
CA SER A 148 -10.86 -10.88 6.76
C SER A 148 -9.51 -10.78 7.50
N ILE A 149 -8.52 -10.08 6.91
CA ILE A 149 -7.30 -9.70 7.62
C ILE A 149 -7.60 -8.64 8.70
N ASN A 150 -6.83 -8.67 9.78
CA ASN A 150 -6.82 -7.57 10.74
C ASN A 150 -6.16 -6.36 10.07
N VAL A 151 -6.82 -5.21 10.12
CA VAL A 151 -6.44 -3.98 9.39
C VAL A 151 -5.90 -2.89 10.32
N TYR A 152 -5.69 -3.15 11.62
CA TYR A 152 -5.10 -2.13 12.50
C TYR A 152 -3.69 -1.68 12.10
N PRO A 153 -2.78 -2.57 11.66
CA PRO A 153 -1.48 -2.10 11.17
C PRO A 153 -1.61 -1.14 9.99
N PHE A 154 -2.58 -1.37 9.11
CA PHE A 154 -2.90 -0.47 8.01
C PHE A 154 -3.45 0.87 8.49
N ILE A 155 -4.46 0.86 9.37
CA ILE A 155 -5.07 2.08 9.93
C ILE A 155 -4.01 2.96 10.59
N ASN A 156 -3.17 2.37 11.44
CA ASN A 156 -2.07 3.09 12.09
C ASN A 156 -1.13 3.71 11.05
N GLY A 157 -0.78 2.95 10.00
CA GLY A 157 0.09 3.48 8.95
C GLY A 157 -0.53 4.60 8.11
N VAL A 158 -1.85 4.56 7.90
CA VAL A 158 -2.58 5.67 7.27
C VAL A 158 -2.55 6.89 8.17
N GLU A 159 -2.89 6.75 9.46
CA GLU A 159 -2.90 7.86 10.41
C GLU A 159 -1.53 8.54 10.52
N GLU A 160 -0.43 7.76 10.58
CA GLU A 160 0.93 8.31 10.58
C GLU A 160 1.29 9.04 9.29
N CYS A 161 0.83 8.56 8.13
CA CYS A 161 0.99 9.28 6.87
C CYS A 161 0.16 10.57 6.84
N LEU A 162 -1.05 10.57 7.40
CA LEU A 162 -1.92 11.75 7.47
C LEU A 162 -1.35 12.81 8.42
N LYS A 163 -0.72 12.41 9.52
CA LYS A 163 0.01 13.34 10.40
C LYS A 163 1.14 14.03 9.64
N GLN A 164 1.96 13.28 8.91
CA GLN A 164 3.03 13.85 8.08
C GLN A 164 2.49 14.81 7.01
N ALA A 165 1.31 14.52 6.46
CA ALA A 165 0.67 15.34 5.43
C ALA A 165 -0.06 16.57 5.98
N ALA A 166 -0.27 16.66 7.29
CA ALA A 166 -0.94 17.79 7.94
C ALA A 166 0.03 18.86 8.46
N GLU A 167 1.34 18.60 8.40
CA GLU A 167 2.44 19.51 8.77
C GLU A 167 2.77 20.52 7.66
#